data_AF-A0A858SWS9-F1
#
_entry.id   AF-A0A858SWS9-F1
#
_cell.length_a   1.000
_cell.length_b   1.000
_cell.length_c   1.000
_cell.angle_alpha   90.00
_cell.angle_beta   90.00
_cell.angle_gamma   90.00
#
_symmetry.space_group_name_H-M   'P 1'
#
loop_
_entity.id
_entity.type
_entity.pdbx_description
1 polymer ?
#
loop_
_entity_poly.entity_id
_entity_poly.type
_entity_poly.pdbx_seq_one_letter_code
_entity_poly.pdbx_strand_id
1 'polypeptide(L)'
;MGEELFSDNCIVCHGVTGQGDGPAARGLNTAPADLTGIAARRDGVWPMLEVMSIIDGYSRNTLSREDMPVFENFLDNEMVEFDTGNGVNVLVPEKLIEIVKYLEALQDPTPTRYVP
;
A
#
# COMPACT_ATOMS: atom_id res chain seq x y z
N MET A 1 2.61 -2.41 14.17
CA MET A 1 1.44 -2.79 13.36
C MET A 1 1.78 -2.80 11.88
N GLY A 2 2.07 -1.66 11.23
CA GLY A 2 2.33 -1.61 9.78
C GLY A 2 3.45 -2.54 9.28
N GLU A 3 4.57 -2.63 10.00
CA GLU A 3 5.68 -3.55 9.66
C GLU A 3 5.27 -5.04 9.73
N GLU A 4 4.50 -5.42 10.75
CA GLU A 4 3.98 -6.79 10.91
C GLU A 4 3.00 -7.13 9.78
N LEU A 5 2.09 -6.20 9.46
CA LEU A 5 1.19 -6.33 8.31
C LEU A 5 1.96 -6.49 7.00
N PHE A 6 3.08 -5.77 6.82
CA PHE A 6 3.94 -5.92 5.65
C PHE A 6 4.63 -7.30 5.62
N SER A 7 5.15 -7.74 6.77
CA SER A 7 5.81 -9.03 6.93
C SER A 7 4.88 -10.19 6.52
N ASP A 8 3.65 -10.15 7.01
CA ASP A 8 2.70 -11.25 6.82
C ASP A 8 2.11 -11.31 5.41
N ASN A 9 2.04 -10.18 4.71
CA ASN A 9 1.25 -10.07 3.46
C ASN A 9 2.06 -9.66 2.23
N CYS A 10 3.10 -8.83 2.40
CA CYS A 10 3.76 -8.17 1.28
C CYS A 10 5.10 -8.83 0.91
N ILE A 11 5.86 -9.34 1.88
CA ILE A 11 7.23 -9.84 1.66
C ILE A 11 7.30 -10.99 0.63
N VAL A 12 6.28 -11.84 0.58
CA VAL A 12 6.28 -13.01 -0.33
C VAL A 12 6.44 -12.60 -1.80
N CYS A 13 5.90 -11.44 -2.18
CA CYS A 13 5.99 -10.89 -3.53
C CYS A 13 6.98 -9.72 -3.61
N HIS A 14 6.91 -8.78 -2.66
CA HIS A 14 7.70 -7.55 -2.71
C HIS A 14 9.08 -7.67 -2.04
N GLY A 15 9.39 -8.79 -1.39
CA GLY A 15 10.67 -9.01 -0.71
C GLY A 15 10.74 -8.32 0.65
N VAL A 16 11.75 -8.70 1.44
CA VAL A 16 11.94 -8.18 2.82
C VAL A 16 12.20 -6.67 2.80
N THR A 17 12.86 -6.18 1.76
CA THR A 17 13.18 -4.76 1.56
C THR A 17 12.10 -4.00 0.80
N GLY A 18 11.05 -4.68 0.29
CA GLY A 18 10.02 -4.07 -0.53
C GLY A 18 10.41 -3.79 -1.99
N GLN A 19 11.55 -4.30 -2.45
CA GLN A 19 12.10 -4.00 -3.79
C GLN A 19 11.50 -4.81 -4.94
N GLY A 20 10.49 -5.64 -4.68
CA GLY A 20 9.84 -6.47 -5.71
C GLY A 20 10.56 -7.81 -5.95
N ASP A 21 11.48 -8.20 -5.07
CA ASP A 21 12.35 -9.37 -5.22
C ASP A 21 11.95 -10.56 -4.32
N GLY A 22 10.67 -10.61 -3.92
CA GLY A 22 10.13 -11.67 -3.08
C GLY A 22 10.23 -13.06 -3.74
N PRO A 23 10.23 -14.15 -2.94
CA PRO A 23 10.38 -15.50 -3.45
C PRO A 23 9.33 -15.91 -4.50
N ALA A 24 8.12 -15.34 -4.44
CA ALA A 24 7.07 -15.58 -5.42
C ALA A 24 7.20 -14.73 -6.70
N ALA A 25 8.00 -13.65 -6.69
CA ALA A 25 8.06 -12.67 -7.79
C ALA A 25 8.37 -13.30 -9.16
N ARG A 26 9.23 -14.33 -9.20
CA ARG A 26 9.60 -15.03 -10.45
C ARG A 26 8.48 -15.86 -11.07
N GLY A 27 7.42 -16.17 -10.30
CA GLY A 27 6.31 -16.99 -10.74
C GLY A 27 5.09 -16.20 -11.22
N LEU A 28 5.12 -14.86 -11.15
CA LEU A 28 4.00 -13.99 -11.51
C LEU A 28 4.13 -13.50 -12.95
N ASN A 29 2.99 -13.22 -13.60
CA ASN A 29 2.97 -12.65 -14.94
C ASN A 29 3.39 -11.17 -14.91
N THR A 30 3.01 -10.48 -13.84
CA THR A 30 3.38 -9.10 -13.54
C THR A 30 4.45 -9.08 -12.46
N ALA A 31 5.61 -8.49 -12.78
CA ALA A 31 6.66 -8.29 -11.79
C ALA A 31 6.15 -7.39 -10.65
N PRO A 32 6.31 -7.81 -9.37
CA PRO A 32 6.01 -6.95 -8.22
C PRO A 32 6.79 -5.65 -8.30
N ALA A 33 6.11 -4.53 -8.03
CA ALA A 33 6.75 -3.23 -8.05
C ALA A 33 7.74 -3.07 -6.89
N ASP A 34 8.80 -2.29 -7.12
CA ASP A 34 9.62 -1.72 -6.06
C ASP A 34 8.81 -0.67 -5.28
N LEU A 35 8.50 -0.99 -4.03
CA LEU A 35 7.70 -0.18 -3.12
C LEU A 35 8.51 0.93 -2.44
N THR A 36 9.84 0.94 -2.50
CA THR A 36 10.67 1.96 -1.81
C THR A 36 10.81 3.25 -2.63
N GLY A 37 10.52 3.20 -3.93
CA GLY A 37 10.67 4.33 -4.85
C GLY A 37 9.34 4.99 -5.29
N ILE A 38 8.22 4.74 -4.61
CA ILE A 38 6.88 5.26 -4.98
C ILE A 38 6.87 6.79 -5.02
N ALA A 39 7.40 7.46 -3.99
CA ALA A 39 7.42 8.90 -3.89
C ALA A 39 8.42 9.52 -4.89
N ALA A 40 9.59 8.90 -5.06
CA ALA A 40 10.58 9.33 -6.04
C ALA A 40 10.02 9.34 -7.47
N ARG A 41 9.20 8.34 -7.83
CA ARG A 41 8.50 8.27 -9.13
C ARG A 41 7.39 9.32 -9.30
N ARG A 42 7.00 10.01 -8.22
CA ARG A 42 6.00 11.09 -8.20
C ARG A 42 6.60 12.41 -7.73
N ASP A 43 7.86 12.68 -8.10
CA ASP A 43 8.55 13.94 -7.79
C ASP A 43 8.59 14.29 -6.28
N GLY A 44 8.69 13.26 -5.43
CA GLY A 44 8.72 13.39 -3.97
C GLY A 44 7.34 13.38 -3.30
N VAL A 45 6.25 13.20 -4.05
CA VAL A 45 4.89 13.14 -3.51
C VAL A 45 4.55 11.73 -3.02
N TRP A 46 4.10 11.62 -1.76
CA TRP A 46 3.44 10.45 -1.22
C TRP A 46 1.92 10.52 -1.47
N PRO A 47 1.34 9.62 -2.28
CA PRO A 47 -0.08 9.66 -2.68
C PRO A 47 -0.92 8.68 -1.85
N MET A 48 -1.28 9.05 -0.62
CA MET A 48 -1.85 8.15 0.37
C MET A 48 -3.07 7.38 -0.15
N LEU A 49 -4.10 8.06 -0.64
CA LEU A 49 -5.35 7.47 -1.15
C LEU A 49 -5.11 6.62 -2.39
N GLU A 50 -4.15 6.97 -3.24
CA GLU A 50 -3.80 6.14 -4.39
C GLU A 50 -3.22 4.80 -3.94
N VAL A 51 -2.31 4.82 -2.97
CA VAL A 51 -1.71 3.59 -2.42
C VAL A 51 -2.76 2.77 -1.66
N MET A 52 -3.61 3.41 -0.85
CA MET A 52 -4.74 2.75 -0.19
C MET A 52 -5.66 2.08 -1.22
N SER A 53 -5.98 2.77 -2.34
CA SER A 53 -6.81 2.23 -3.41
C SER A 53 -6.20 1.01 -4.11
N ILE A 54 -4.87 0.95 -4.23
CA ILE A 54 -4.17 -0.19 -4.82
C ILE A 54 -4.18 -1.41 -3.88
N ILE A 55 -3.96 -1.20 -2.58
CA ILE A 55 -3.90 -2.29 -1.58
C ILE A 55 -5.30 -2.84 -1.31
N ASP A 56 -6.27 -1.96 -1.13
CA ASP A 56 -7.64 -2.33 -0.79
C ASP A 56 -8.47 -2.75 -2.02
N GLY A 57 -8.05 -2.35 -3.23
CA GLY A 57 -8.81 -2.55 -4.47
C GLY A 57 -10.01 -1.60 -4.64
N TYR A 58 -10.13 -0.61 -3.74
CA TYR A 58 -11.10 0.50 -3.60
C TYR A 58 -12.62 0.27 -3.71
N SER A 59 -13.20 -0.71 -4.40
CA SER A 59 -14.68 -0.77 -4.50
C SER A 59 -15.25 -2.08 -5.01
N ARG A 60 -14.86 -3.27 -4.52
CA ARG A 60 -15.51 -4.55 -4.90
C ARG A 60 -15.65 -4.88 -6.43
N ASN A 61 -15.10 -4.07 -7.35
CA ASN A 61 -15.52 -4.05 -8.76
C ASN A 61 -14.45 -3.61 -9.78
N THR A 62 -13.20 -3.40 -9.36
CA THR A 62 -12.09 -3.32 -10.32
C THR A 62 -11.18 -4.49 -10.05
N LEU A 63 -10.89 -5.26 -11.10
CA LEU A 63 -10.01 -6.42 -11.08
C LEU A 63 -8.75 -6.07 -10.28
N SER A 64 -8.39 -6.90 -9.32
CA SER A 64 -7.06 -6.88 -8.72
C SER A 64 -6.04 -6.78 -9.86
N ARG A 65 -4.92 -6.06 -9.65
CA ARG A 65 -3.78 -6.19 -10.58
C ARG A 65 -3.54 -7.69 -10.75
N GLU A 66 -3.31 -8.15 -11.98
CA GLU A 66 -3.49 -9.54 -12.43
C GLU A 66 -2.91 -10.63 -11.50
N ASP A 67 -1.92 -10.29 -10.67
CA ASP A 67 -1.27 -11.17 -9.68
C ASP A 67 -1.22 -10.65 -8.22
N MET A 68 -1.75 -9.45 -7.91
CA MET A 68 -1.75 -8.89 -6.54
C MET A 68 -3.05 -9.26 -5.82
N PRO A 69 -3.02 -10.05 -4.73
CA PRO A 69 -4.24 -10.48 -4.06
C PRO A 69 -4.91 -9.32 -3.30
N VAL A 70 -6.23 -9.42 -3.13
CA VAL A 70 -6.96 -8.62 -2.13
C VAL A 70 -6.79 -9.30 -0.78
N PHE A 71 -6.37 -8.54 0.21
CA PHE A 71 -6.03 -9.06 1.53
C PHE A 71 -7.18 -8.79 2.51
N GLU A 72 -8.07 -9.78 2.69
CA GLU A 72 -9.26 -9.67 3.53
C GLU A 72 -8.96 -9.33 5.00
N ASN A 73 -7.76 -9.67 5.49
CA ASN A 73 -7.29 -9.38 6.85
C ASN A 73 -7.04 -7.88 7.13
N PHE A 74 -7.01 -7.02 6.11
CA PHE A 74 -6.99 -5.56 6.27
C PHE A 74 -8.38 -4.96 6.48
N LEU A 75 -9.46 -5.73 6.31
CA LEU A 75 -10.84 -5.21 6.27
C LEU A 75 -11.66 -5.47 7.53
N ASP A 76 -11.36 -6.53 8.29
CA ASP A 76 -12.06 -6.86 9.53
C ASP A 76 -11.35 -6.26 10.75
N ASN A 77 -11.39 -4.92 10.85
CA ASN A 77 -10.84 -4.18 11.99
C ASN A 77 -11.60 -2.87 12.24
N GLU A 78 -11.13 -2.12 13.24
CA GLU A 78 -11.70 -0.84 13.64
C GLU A 78 -11.72 0.14 12.46
N MET A 79 -12.91 0.68 12.19
CA MET A 79 -13.11 1.72 11.18
C MET A 79 -12.88 3.08 11.82
N VAL A 80 -11.96 3.86 11.25
CA VAL A 80 -11.59 5.20 11.74
C VAL A 80 -11.88 6.25 10.69
N GLU A 81 -12.18 7.48 11.14
CA GLU A 81 -12.32 8.62 10.23
C GLU A 81 -10.97 8.99 9.62
N PHE A 82 -10.95 9.15 8.30
CA PHE A 82 -9.79 9.58 7.53
C PHE A 82 -10.18 10.77 6.65
N ASP A 83 -9.41 11.86 6.75
CA ASP A 83 -9.59 13.07 5.95
C ASP A 83 -8.99 12.89 4.55
N THR A 84 -9.83 13.01 3.53
CA THR A 84 -9.45 12.88 2.11
C THR A 84 -8.87 14.16 1.50
N GLY A 85 -8.62 15.20 2.31
CA GLY A 85 -7.96 16.44 1.89
C GLY A 85 -8.84 17.43 1.15
N ASN A 86 -10.09 17.08 0.87
CA ASN A 86 -11.09 17.93 0.21
C ASN A 86 -12.21 18.38 1.17
N GLY A 87 -12.03 18.18 2.49
CA GLY A 87 -13.04 18.46 3.52
C GLY A 87 -14.07 17.34 3.70
N VAL A 88 -13.89 16.19 3.04
CA VAL A 88 -14.69 14.97 3.24
C VAL A 88 -13.89 13.97 4.07
N ASN A 89 -14.50 13.53 5.17
CA ASN A 89 -14.03 12.38 5.93
C ASN A 89 -14.72 11.11 5.44
N VAL A 90 -13.96 10.02 5.37
CA VAL A 90 -14.47 8.68 5.08
C VAL A 90 -14.07 7.73 6.20
N LEU A 91 -14.85 6.66 6.40
CA LEU A 91 -14.47 5.58 7.30
C LEU A 91 -13.59 4.59 6.54
N VAL A 92 -12.39 4.34 7.05
CA VAL A 92 -11.45 3.37 6.49
C VAL A 92 -10.98 2.41 7.58
N PRO A 93 -10.60 1.17 7.24
CA PRO A 93 -9.99 0.27 8.21
C PRO A 93 -8.66 0.84 8.73
N GLU A 94 -8.45 0.86 10.05
CA GLU A 94 -7.22 1.35 10.67
C GLU A 94 -5.98 0.64 10.12
N LYS A 95 -6.05 -0.69 9.92
CA LYS A 95 -4.92 -1.45 9.39
C LYS A 95 -4.50 -1.03 7.98
N LEU A 96 -5.45 -0.57 7.15
CA LEU A 96 -5.15 -0.04 5.81
C LEU A 96 -4.36 1.27 5.92
N ILE A 97 -4.71 2.15 6.86
CA ILE A 97 -3.91 3.35 7.13
C ILE A 97 -2.50 2.96 7.57
N GLU A 98 -2.39 2.02 8.52
CA GLU A 98 -1.11 1.66 9.14
C GLU A 98 -0.15 0.96 8.16
N ILE A 99 -0.65 0.09 7.27
CA ILE A 99 0.21 -0.49 6.22
C ILE A 99 0.69 0.58 5.25
N VAL A 100 -0.17 1.53 4.86
CA VAL A 100 0.22 2.59 3.92
C VAL A 100 1.22 3.57 4.57
N LYS A 101 1.06 3.92 5.85
CA LYS A 101 2.06 4.69 6.60
C LYS A 101 3.40 3.96 6.67
N TYR A 102 3.39 2.63 6.83
CA TYR A 102 4.64 1.86 6.81
C TYR A 102 5.30 1.92 5.42
N LEU A 103 4.53 1.82 4.34
CA LEU A 103 5.07 2.01 2.99
C LEU A 103 5.62 3.43 2.77
N GLU A 104 5.01 4.46 3.37
CA GLU A 104 5.56 5.83 3.36
C GLU A 104 6.94 5.89 4.04
N ALA A 105 7.09 5.21 5.18
CA ALA A 105 8.35 5.14 5.91
C ALA A 105 9.45 4.37 5.15
N LEU A 106 9.08 3.46 4.25
CA LEU A 106 10.02 2.74 3.38
C LEU A 106 10.58 3.59 2.22
N GLN A 107 10.05 4.79 1.99
CA GLN A 107 10.45 5.58 0.83
C GLN A 107 11.89 6.08 0.93
N ASP A 108 12.67 5.82 -0.12
CA ASP A 108 14.02 6.32 -0.29
C ASP A 108 14.19 6.95 -1.70
N PRO A 109 14.38 8.28 -1.80
CA PRO A 109 14.42 9.25 -0.71
C PRO A 109 13.07 9.43 -0.01
N THR A 110 13.12 9.91 1.24
CA THR A 110 11.94 10.27 2.03
C THR A 110 11.04 11.27 1.27
N PRO A 111 9.70 11.13 1.32
CA PRO A 111 8.81 12.00 0.58
C PRO A 111 8.93 13.45 1.07
N THR A 112 8.84 14.40 0.14
CA THR A 112 8.90 15.84 0.45
C THR A 112 7.51 16.44 0.62
N ARG A 113 6.47 15.74 0.15
CA ARG A 113 5.09 16.18 0.21
C ARG A 113 4.14 15.01 0.39
N TYR A 114 3.17 15.18 1.29
CA TYR A 114 2.04 14.28 1.47
C TYR A 114 0.82 14.77 0.70
N VAL A 115 0.11 13.87 0.04
CA VAL A 115 -1.21 14.10 -0.54
C VAL A 115 -2.12 13.01 0.02
N PRO A 116 -3.18 13.38 0.78
CA PRO A 116 -4.25 12.46 1.11
C PRO A 116 -4.79 11.88 -0.18
#